data_AF-A0A2U0AG56-F1
#
_entry.id   AF-A0A2U0AG56-F1
#
_cell.length_a   1.000
_cell.length_b   1.000
_cell.length_c   1.000
_cell.angle_alpha   90.00
_cell.angle_beta   90.00
_cell.angle_gamma   90.00
#
_symmetry.space_group_name_H-M   'P 1'
#
loop_
_entity.id
_entity.type
_entity.pdbx_description
1 polymer ?
#
loop_
_entity_poly.entity_id
_entity_poly.type
_entity_poly.pdbx_seq_one_letter_code
_entity_poly.pdbx_strand_id
1 'polypeptide(L)'
;MIITLIVLVTLLISGVAIARFKGYCAGPEGRISWMTERIGKKLDLDDSQHHQLTALKDRIVLSVNELRRDRSSYVDQAIDLLESPDFDREQARTLLMQKQAQLASLSSDVIDAFADFSDNLNQGQRDKLQSMIRHHREHRHCKFACGDGEQLSIGNSDAPHLTD
;
A
#
# COMPACT_ATOMS: atom_id res chain seq x y z
N MET A 1 -6.74 2.48 4.02
CA MET A 1 -6.32 1.30 4.81
C MET A 1 -5.80 0.13 3.96
N ILE A 2 -6.40 -0.21 2.80
CA ILE A 2 -5.76 -1.13 1.82
C ILE A 2 -4.43 -0.55 1.30
N ILE A 3 -4.40 0.74 0.93
CA ILE A 3 -3.15 1.36 0.48
C ILE A 3 -2.11 1.24 1.58
N THR A 4 -2.44 1.43 2.86
CA THR A 4 -1.48 1.21 3.95
C THR A 4 -1.09 -0.25 4.11
N LEU A 5 -1.97 -1.24 3.88
CA LEU A 5 -1.60 -2.66 3.89
C LEU A 5 -0.70 -3.03 2.70
N ILE A 6 -1.10 -2.70 1.47
CA ILE A 6 -0.29 -2.90 0.25
C ILE A 6 1.02 -2.11 0.34
N VAL A 7 1.01 -0.90 0.89
CA VAL A 7 2.20 -0.08 1.14
C VAL A 7 3.03 -0.73 2.24
N LEU A 8 2.50 -1.15 3.38
CA LEU A 8 3.24 -1.88 4.41
C LEU A 8 3.93 -3.13 3.83
N VAL A 9 3.17 -3.94 3.10
CA VAL A 9 3.58 -5.15 2.38
C VAL A 9 4.69 -4.88 1.35
N THR A 10 4.49 -3.90 0.46
CA THR A 10 5.50 -3.52 -0.56
C THR A 10 6.73 -2.84 0.04
N LEU A 11 6.59 -2.24 1.22
CA LEU A 11 7.66 -1.50 1.83
C LEU A 11 8.64 -2.38 2.57
N LEU A 12 8.25 -3.52 3.16
CA LEU A 12 9.06 -4.54 3.89
C LEU A 12 10.43 -4.93 3.27
N ILE A 13 10.81 -4.34 2.14
CA ILE A 13 11.87 -4.74 1.21
C ILE A 13 13.00 -3.71 1.09
N SER A 14 12.90 -2.47 1.57
CA SER A 14 13.98 -1.48 1.36
C SER A 14 15.25 -1.65 2.24
N GLY A 15 15.40 -2.78 2.93
CA GLY A 15 16.45 -3.00 3.93
C GLY A 15 17.53 -4.03 3.58
N VAL A 16 17.55 -4.62 2.37
CA VAL A 16 18.64 -5.54 1.99
C VAL A 16 19.15 -5.21 0.60
N ALA A 17 20.33 -4.59 0.57
CA ALA A 17 21.17 -4.47 -0.60
C ALA A 17 21.66 -5.85 -1.05
N ILE A 18 20.83 -6.62 -1.77
CA ILE A 18 21.29 -7.78 -2.57
C ILE A 18 20.51 -7.83 -3.89
N ALA A 19 21.21 -7.39 -4.93
CA ALA A 19 21.32 -7.97 -6.27
C ALA A 19 20.13 -8.78 -6.86
N ARG A 20 19.67 -8.29 -8.03
CA ARG A 20 19.47 -9.10 -9.26
C ARG A 20 18.58 -10.34 -9.16
N PHE A 21 17.55 -10.38 -8.30
CA PHE A 21 16.55 -11.45 -8.36
C PHE A 21 15.36 -11.05 -9.24
N LYS A 22 15.07 -11.88 -10.25
CA LYS A 22 14.10 -11.75 -11.35
C LYS A 22 12.68 -11.23 -11.01
N GLY A 23 12.28 -11.16 -9.75
CA GLY A 23 10.91 -10.80 -9.34
C GLY A 23 10.66 -9.31 -9.05
N TYR A 24 11.66 -8.54 -8.62
CA TYR A 24 11.42 -7.14 -8.20
C TYR A 24 11.11 -6.19 -9.37
N CYS A 25 11.56 -6.54 -10.57
CA CYS A 25 11.27 -5.82 -11.82
C CYS A 25 10.08 -6.41 -12.60
N ALA A 26 9.48 -7.50 -12.14
CA ALA A 26 8.41 -8.23 -12.85
C ALA A 26 7.00 -7.67 -12.58
N GLY A 27 6.89 -6.36 -12.33
CA GLY A 27 5.62 -5.70 -12.03
C GLY A 27 5.06 -6.02 -10.64
N PRO A 28 3.83 -5.57 -10.33
CA PRO A 28 3.22 -5.71 -9.01
C PRO A 28 3.04 -7.17 -8.58
N GLU A 29 2.65 -8.06 -9.50
CA GLU A 29 2.46 -9.49 -9.22
C GLU A 29 3.77 -10.20 -8.87
N GLY A 30 4.83 -9.96 -9.63
CA GLY A 30 6.15 -10.53 -9.35
C GLY A 30 6.72 -10.11 -7.99
N ARG A 31 6.43 -8.87 -7.57
CA ARG A 31 6.80 -8.36 -6.25
C ARG A 31 6.00 -9.04 -5.13
N ILE A 32 4.69 -9.25 -5.33
CA ILE A 32 3.83 -9.95 -4.37
C ILE A 32 4.29 -11.40 -4.19
N SER A 33 4.59 -12.10 -5.30
CA SER A 33 5.11 -13.48 -5.25
C SER A 33 6.45 -13.58 -4.52
N TRP A 34 7.43 -12.75 -4.90
CA TRP A 34 8.75 -12.73 -4.27
C TRP A 34 8.68 -12.47 -2.75
N MET A 35 7.79 -11.57 -2.34
CA MET A 35 7.60 -11.23 -0.94
C MET A 35 6.96 -12.39 -0.17
N THR A 36 5.95 -13.02 -0.73
CA THR A 36 5.26 -14.17 -0.11
C THR A 36 6.26 -15.29 0.16
N GLU A 37 7.14 -15.58 -0.80
CA GLU A 37 8.20 -16.57 -0.63
C GLU A 37 9.20 -16.18 0.47
N ARG A 38 9.53 -14.88 0.57
CA ARG A 38 10.44 -14.37 1.61
C ARG A 38 9.82 -14.38 3.01
N ILE A 39 8.52 -14.11 3.13
CA ILE A 39 7.77 -14.20 4.39
C ILE A 39 7.74 -15.66 4.84
N GLY A 40 7.39 -16.60 3.97
CA GLY A 40 7.35 -18.02 4.30
C GLY A 40 8.70 -18.53 4.83
N LYS A 41 9.80 -18.24 4.09
CA LYS A 41 11.15 -18.60 4.54
C LYS A 41 11.57 -17.93 5.83
N LYS A 42 11.15 -16.69 6.07
CA LYS A 42 11.58 -15.92 7.24
C LYS A 42 10.75 -16.24 8.47
N LEU A 43 9.50 -16.66 8.34
CA LEU A 43 8.68 -17.13 9.46
C LEU A 43 8.91 -18.60 9.79
N ASP A 44 9.63 -19.35 8.94
CA ASP A 44 9.82 -20.79 9.09
C ASP A 44 8.45 -21.50 9.17
N LEU A 45 7.65 -21.29 8.12
CA LEU A 45 6.30 -21.80 8.05
C LEU A 45 6.30 -23.29 7.72
N ASP A 46 5.33 -24.01 8.28
CA ASP A 46 5.02 -25.37 7.84
C ASP A 46 4.18 -25.38 6.54
N ASP A 47 3.92 -26.58 6.01
CA ASP A 47 3.17 -26.75 4.76
C ASP A 47 1.73 -26.19 4.82
N SER A 48 1.07 -26.27 5.97
CA SER A 48 -0.29 -25.75 6.17
C SER A 48 -0.31 -24.23 6.18
N GLN A 49 0.64 -23.62 6.90
CA GLN A 49 0.84 -22.18 6.98
C GLN A 49 1.27 -21.60 5.62
N HIS A 50 2.10 -22.33 4.86
CA HIS A 50 2.47 -21.97 3.49
C HIS A 50 1.27 -21.96 2.54
N HIS A 51 0.34 -22.89 2.69
CA HIS A 51 -0.88 -22.93 1.89
C HIS A 51 -1.74 -21.69 2.15
N GLN A 52 -1.93 -21.30 3.40
CA GLN A 52 -2.69 -20.08 3.75
C GLN A 52 -1.99 -18.80 3.30
N LEU A 53 -0.67 -18.74 3.42
CA LEU A 53 0.11 -17.61 2.91
C LEU A 53 -0.02 -17.50 1.37
N THR A 54 -0.10 -18.64 0.67
CA THR A 54 -0.34 -18.69 -0.78
C THR A 54 -1.76 -18.22 -1.11
N ALA A 55 -2.77 -18.65 -0.35
CA ALA A 55 -4.14 -18.19 -0.51
C ALA A 55 -4.25 -16.66 -0.31
N LEU A 56 -3.59 -16.12 0.72
CA LEU A 56 -3.50 -14.68 0.95
C LEU A 56 -2.86 -13.96 -0.25
N LYS A 57 -1.74 -14.47 -0.75
CA LYS A 57 -1.07 -13.94 -1.95
C LYS A 57 -2.02 -13.91 -3.14
N ASP A 58 -2.73 -15.00 -3.41
CA ASP A 58 -3.65 -15.08 -4.55
C ASP A 58 -4.81 -14.08 -4.39
N ARG A 59 -5.36 -13.89 -3.19
CA ARG A 59 -6.38 -12.86 -2.92
C ARG A 59 -5.86 -11.44 -3.16
N ILE A 60 -4.63 -11.14 -2.76
CA ILE A 60 -4.00 -9.84 -3.01
C ILE A 60 -3.80 -9.62 -4.52
N VAL A 61 -3.28 -10.62 -5.23
CA VAL A 61 -3.06 -10.53 -6.69
C VAL A 61 -4.37 -10.32 -7.43
N LEU A 62 -5.41 -11.11 -7.11
CA LEU A 62 -6.74 -10.96 -7.68
C LEU A 62 -7.30 -9.55 -7.42
N SER A 63 -7.21 -9.05 -6.18
CA SER A 63 -7.69 -7.72 -5.82
C SER A 63 -6.97 -6.60 -6.58
N VAL A 64 -5.64 -6.72 -6.74
CA VAL A 64 -4.84 -5.76 -7.50
C VAL A 64 -5.21 -5.78 -8.98
N ASN A 65 -5.44 -6.96 -9.54
CA ASN A 65 -5.83 -7.12 -10.94
C ASN A 65 -7.23 -6.58 -11.20
N GLU A 66 -8.18 -6.82 -10.29
CA GLU A 66 -9.54 -6.27 -10.38
C GLU A 66 -9.51 -4.74 -10.35
N LEU A 67 -8.81 -4.15 -9.38
CA LEU A 67 -8.63 -2.70 -9.30
C LEU A 67 -7.96 -2.12 -10.56
N ARG A 68 -7.03 -2.86 -11.15
CA ARG A 68 -6.30 -2.43 -12.35
C ARG A 68 -7.16 -2.54 -13.61
N ARG A 69 -7.92 -3.63 -13.76
CA ARG A 69 -8.87 -3.84 -14.86
C ARG A 69 -9.86 -2.70 -14.91
N ASP A 70 -10.38 -2.32 -13.75
CA ASP A 70 -11.36 -1.27 -13.65
C ASP A 70 -10.77 0.12 -13.85
N ARG A 71 -9.49 0.32 -13.51
CA ARG A 71 -8.85 1.64 -13.56
C ARG A 71 -9.08 2.39 -14.88
N SER A 72 -9.00 1.74 -16.04
CA SER A 72 -9.26 2.40 -17.32
C SER A 72 -10.69 2.89 -17.43
N SER A 73 -11.67 2.04 -17.10
CA SER A 73 -13.09 2.39 -17.16
C SER A 73 -13.45 3.59 -16.27
N TYR A 74 -12.82 3.75 -15.11
CA TYR A 74 -13.08 4.90 -14.25
C TYR A 74 -12.34 6.16 -14.69
N VAL A 75 -11.21 6.02 -15.39
CA VAL A 75 -10.54 7.16 -16.03
C VAL A 75 -11.40 7.66 -17.20
N ASP A 76 -11.92 6.75 -18.02
CA ASP A 76 -12.79 7.09 -19.15
C ASP A 76 -14.06 7.81 -18.65
N GLN A 77 -14.74 7.25 -17.64
CA GLN A 77 -15.92 7.89 -17.04
C GLN A 77 -15.62 9.24 -16.37
N ALA A 78 -14.39 9.44 -15.86
CA ALA A 78 -13.97 10.72 -15.32
C ALA A 78 -13.66 11.75 -16.43
N ILE A 79 -13.18 11.29 -17.59
CA ILE A 79 -13.00 12.14 -18.78
C ILE A 79 -14.38 12.55 -19.31
N ASP A 80 -15.33 11.63 -19.44
CA ASP A 80 -16.70 11.93 -19.89
C ASP A 80 -17.37 13.02 -19.03
N LEU A 81 -17.17 12.97 -17.71
CA LEU A 81 -17.64 13.99 -16.76
C LEU A 81 -17.05 15.39 -17.01
N LEU A 82 -15.83 15.47 -17.53
CA LEU A 82 -15.11 16.71 -17.82
C LEU A 82 -15.39 17.23 -19.24
N GLU A 83 -15.75 16.34 -20.17
CA GLU A 83 -16.14 16.70 -21.54
C GLU A 83 -17.58 17.21 -21.64
N SER A 84 -18.42 16.90 -20.64
CA SER A 84 -19.78 17.44 -20.54
C SER A 84 -19.77 18.97 -20.43
N PRO A 85 -20.73 19.69 -21.07
CA PRO A 85 -20.82 21.15 -21.00
C PRO A 85 -21.04 21.66 -19.57
N ASP A 86 -21.68 20.86 -18.72
CA ASP A 86 -21.82 21.10 -17.28
C ASP A 86 -21.33 19.88 -16.50
N PHE A 87 -20.67 20.13 -15.37
CA PHE A 87 -20.17 19.06 -14.50
C PHE A 87 -21.32 18.38 -13.73
N ASP A 88 -21.59 17.12 -14.06
CA ASP A 88 -22.60 16.31 -13.36
C ASP A 88 -22.08 15.82 -12.01
N ARG A 89 -22.48 16.53 -10.95
CA ARG A 89 -22.11 16.21 -9.56
C ARG A 89 -22.70 14.90 -9.07
N GLU A 90 -23.88 14.50 -9.54
CA GLU A 90 -24.54 13.27 -9.10
C GLU A 90 -23.87 12.04 -9.71
N GLN A 91 -23.51 12.11 -10.99
CA GLN A 91 -22.72 11.08 -11.65
C GLN A 91 -21.33 10.94 -10.98
N ALA A 92 -20.64 12.05 -10.69
CA ALA A 92 -19.37 12.00 -9.97
C ALA A 92 -19.48 11.35 -8.57
N ARG A 93 -20.54 11.66 -7.81
CA ARG A 93 -20.80 11.00 -6.51
C ARG A 93 -21.05 9.51 -6.67
N THR A 94 -21.80 9.11 -7.70
CA THR A 94 -22.10 7.71 -7.99
C THR A 94 -20.82 6.92 -8.29
N LEU A 95 -19.92 7.46 -9.12
CA LEU A 95 -18.63 6.84 -9.41
C LEU A 95 -17.77 6.66 -8.15
N LEU A 96 -17.76 7.67 -7.27
CA LEU A 96 -17.05 7.59 -6.00
C LEU A 96 -17.63 6.49 -5.09
N MET A 97 -18.95 6.41 -4.97
CA MET A 97 -19.62 5.38 -4.17
C MET A 97 -19.35 3.98 -4.70
N GLN A 98 -19.38 3.79 -6.03
CA GLN A 98 -19.04 2.52 -6.67
C GLN A 98 -17.58 2.12 -6.37
N LYS A 99 -16.64 3.07 -6.48
CA LYS A 99 -15.25 2.82 -6.10
C LYS A 99 -15.08 2.46 -4.64
N GLN A 100 -15.80 3.13 -3.75
CA GLN A 100 -15.73 2.85 -2.34
C GLN A 100 -16.30 1.47 -2.01
N ALA A 101 -17.43 1.08 -2.62
CA ALA A 101 -18.03 -0.24 -2.46
C ALA A 101 -17.10 -1.34 -2.99
N GLN A 102 -16.51 -1.15 -4.18
CA GLN A 102 -15.52 -2.07 -4.74
C GLN A 102 -14.32 -2.22 -3.79
N LEU A 103 -13.77 -1.11 -3.31
CA LEU A 103 -12.64 -1.13 -2.40
C LEU A 103 -12.97 -1.81 -1.07
N ALA A 104 -14.18 -1.58 -0.54
CA ALA A 104 -14.64 -2.20 0.71
C ALA A 104 -14.79 -3.72 0.56
N SER A 105 -15.36 -4.20 -0.54
CA SER A 105 -15.47 -5.64 -0.83
C SER A 105 -14.09 -6.28 -0.92
N LEU A 106 -13.21 -5.75 -1.77
CA LEU A 106 -11.84 -6.26 -1.93
C LEU A 106 -11.04 -6.18 -0.62
N SER A 107 -11.33 -5.20 0.23
CA SER A 107 -10.69 -5.08 1.54
C SER A 107 -11.07 -6.19 2.49
N SER A 108 -12.35 -6.58 2.49
CA SER A 108 -12.85 -7.61 3.38
C SER A 108 -12.21 -8.95 3.02
N ASP A 109 -12.18 -9.30 1.73
CA ASP A 109 -11.56 -10.54 1.25
C ASP A 109 -10.07 -10.67 1.62
N VAL A 110 -9.31 -9.57 1.53
CA VAL A 110 -7.89 -9.55 1.90
C VAL A 110 -7.70 -9.59 3.42
N ILE A 111 -8.58 -8.93 4.18
CA ILE A 111 -8.55 -8.97 5.65
C ILE A 111 -8.84 -10.38 6.14
N ASP A 112 -9.86 -11.05 5.60
CA ASP A 112 -10.24 -12.40 5.99
C ASP A 112 -9.10 -13.38 5.69
N ALA A 113 -8.52 -13.33 4.49
CA ALA A 113 -7.38 -14.18 4.13
C ALA A 113 -6.13 -13.90 4.99
N PHE A 114 -5.94 -12.65 5.43
CA PHE A 114 -4.86 -12.31 6.34
C PHE A 114 -5.13 -12.80 7.76
N ALA A 115 -6.38 -12.71 8.22
CA ALA A 115 -6.81 -13.24 9.50
C ALA A 115 -6.55 -14.75 9.55
N ASP A 116 -7.02 -15.50 8.55
CA ASP A 116 -6.80 -16.95 8.41
C ASP A 116 -5.32 -17.33 8.48
N PHE A 117 -4.48 -16.62 7.71
CA PHE A 117 -3.03 -16.83 7.74
C PHE A 117 -2.46 -16.54 9.13
N SER A 118 -2.82 -15.40 9.72
CA SER A 118 -2.27 -14.99 11.01
C SER A 118 -2.71 -15.92 12.14
N ASP A 119 -3.95 -16.40 12.10
CA ASP A 119 -4.58 -17.25 13.11
C ASP A 119 -3.97 -18.64 13.20
N ASN A 120 -3.37 -19.10 12.12
CA ASN A 120 -2.62 -20.34 12.09
C ASN A 120 -1.14 -20.19 12.48
N LEU A 121 -0.66 -18.96 12.75
CA LEU A 121 0.69 -18.73 13.24
C LEU A 121 0.76 -18.92 14.76
N ASN A 122 1.85 -19.56 15.21
CA ASN A 122 2.16 -19.61 16.64
C ASN A 122 2.65 -18.24 17.16
N GLN A 123 2.72 -18.09 18.48
CA GLN A 123 3.10 -16.82 19.10
C GLN A 123 4.47 -16.31 18.63
N GLY A 124 5.48 -17.19 18.52
CA GLY A 124 6.82 -16.80 18.08
C GLY A 124 6.86 -16.32 16.62
N GLN A 125 6.08 -16.95 15.74
CA GLN A 125 5.92 -16.52 14.35
C GLN A 125 5.19 -15.18 14.25
N ARG A 126 4.15 -14.96 15.07
CA ARG A 126 3.44 -13.68 15.15
C ARG A 126 4.33 -12.55 15.65
N ASP A 127 5.13 -12.79 16.69
CA ASP A 127 6.08 -11.80 17.22
C ASP A 127 7.13 -11.42 16.16
N LYS A 128 7.60 -12.41 15.40
CA LYS A 128 8.51 -12.20 14.28
C LYS A 128 7.85 -11.38 13.16
N LEU A 129 6.60 -11.68 12.81
CA LEU A 129 5.82 -10.92 11.85
C LEU A 129 5.63 -9.47 12.29
N GLN A 130 5.24 -9.24 13.55
CA GLN A 130 5.11 -7.91 14.13
C GLN A 130 6.44 -7.14 14.11
N SER A 131 7.54 -7.80 14.49
CA SER A 131 8.89 -7.21 14.45
C SER A 131 9.28 -6.78 13.04
N MET A 132 8.98 -7.60 12.02
CA MET A 132 9.19 -7.21 10.63
C MET A 132 8.39 -5.97 10.24
N ILE A 133 7.12 -5.89 10.64
CA ILE A 133 6.25 -4.73 10.37
C ILE A 133 6.78 -3.48 11.07
N ARG A 134 7.19 -3.59 12.34
CA ARG A 134 7.72 -2.46 13.16
C ARG A 134 9.04 -1.95 12.63
N HIS A 135 10.02 -2.84 12.45
CA HIS A 135 11.33 -2.52 11.89
C HIS A 135 11.17 -1.77 10.57
N HIS A 136 10.21 -2.19 9.75
CA HIS A 136 9.99 -1.55 8.47
C HIS A 136 9.34 -0.16 8.55
N ARG A 137 8.46 0.06 9.53
CA ARG A 137 7.90 1.39 9.82
C ARG A 137 9.00 2.38 10.21
N GLU A 138 9.97 1.97 11.01
CA GLU A 138 11.06 2.81 11.50
C GLU A 138 11.99 3.25 10.35
N HIS A 139 12.34 2.32 9.44
CA HIS A 139 13.16 2.63 8.26
C HIS A 139 12.50 3.55 7.23
N ARG A 140 11.20 3.83 7.34
CA ARG A 140 10.52 4.83 6.50
C ARG A 140 10.73 6.27 6.95
N HIS A 141 11.13 6.49 8.19
CA HIS A 141 11.35 7.85 8.72
C HIS A 141 12.74 8.41 8.35
N CYS A 142 13.72 7.56 8.03
CA CYS A 142 15.07 8.01 7.63
C CYS A 142 15.20 8.54 6.20
N LYS A 143 14.16 8.46 5.35
CA LYS A 143 14.26 9.00 3.96
C LYS A 143 13.82 10.46 3.81
N PHE A 144 13.24 11.07 4.85
CA PHE A 144 12.79 12.48 4.83
C PHE A 144 13.47 13.37 5.90
N ALA A 145 14.47 12.85 6.62
CA ALA A 145 15.14 13.56 7.72
C ALA A 145 16.68 13.65 7.57
N CYS A 146 17.17 13.67 6.33
CA CYS A 146 18.52 14.14 6.00
C CYS A 146 18.39 15.18 4.88
N GLY A 147 17.94 16.36 5.27
CA GLY A 147 18.08 17.60 4.52
C GLY A 147 18.43 18.63 5.57
N ASP A 148 19.71 18.96 5.63
CA ASP A 148 20.27 19.94 6.56
C ASP A 148 19.54 21.26 6.34
N GLY A 149 18.59 21.55 7.23
CA GLY A 149 17.88 22.82 7.26
C GLY A 149 18.84 23.88 7.77
N GLU A 150 19.70 24.39 6.88
CA GLU A 150 20.33 25.68 7.04
C GLU A 150 19.20 26.69 7.30
N GLN A 151 19.16 27.19 8.53
CA GLN A 151 18.17 28.16 9.00
C GLN A 151 18.33 29.43 8.17
N LEU A 152 17.51 29.58 7.13
CA LEU A 152 17.25 30.87 6.49
C LEU A 152 16.42 31.71 7.48
N SER A 153 17.13 32.37 8.39
CA SER A 153 16.63 33.52 9.13
C SER A 153 16.40 34.66 8.14
N ILE A 154 15.23 34.70 7.51
CA ILE A 154 14.74 35.96 6.94
C ILE A 154 14.24 36.79 8.12
N GLY A 155 15.18 37.53 8.72
CA GLY A 155 14.87 38.71 9.51
C GLY A 155 14.18 39.72 8.59
N ASN A 156 12.88 39.92 8.78
CA ASN A 156 12.17 41.00 8.14
C ASN A 156 12.16 42.19 9.09
N SER A 157 13.14 43.07 8.91
CA SER A 157 13.07 44.44 9.41
C SER A 157 12.23 45.29 8.46
N ASP A 158 11.46 46.18 9.10
CA ASP A 158 10.97 47.47 8.62
C ASP A 158 9.54 47.57 8.05
N ALA A 159 8.73 48.26 8.87
CA ALA A 159 7.42 48.85 8.66
C ALA A 159 7.41 49.89 7.49
N PRO A 160 6.27 50.48 7.05
CA PRO A 160 5.42 51.35 7.89
C PRO A 160 3.90 51.42 7.56
N HIS A 161 3.21 52.18 8.42
CA HIS A 161 2.02 53.03 8.19
C HIS A 161 0.64 52.67 8.83
N LEU A 162 0.35 53.45 9.88
CA LEU A 162 -0.83 54.27 10.19
C LEU A 162 -2.27 53.71 10.07
N THR A 163 -2.98 53.77 11.20
CA THR A 163 -4.34 54.31 11.49
C THR A 163 -4.74 53.72 12.86
N ASP A 164 -5.21 54.41 13.89
CA ASP A 164 -5.83 55.73 14.12
C ASP A 164 -5.34 56.24 15.50
#